data_AF-A0A3M5V8S2-F1
#
_entry.id   AF-A0A3M5V8S2-F1
#
_cell.length_a   1.000
_cell.length_b   1.000
_cell.length_c   1.000
_cell.angle_alpha   90.00
_cell.angle_beta   90.00
_cell.angle_gamma   90.00
#
_symmetry.space_group_name_H-M   'P 1'
#
loop_
_entity.id
_entity.type
_entity.pdbx_description
1 polymer ?
#
loop_
_entity_poly.entity_id
_entity_poly.type
_entity_poly.pdbx_seq_one_letter_code
_entity_poly.pdbx_strand_id
1 'polypeptide(L)' 'MHRPQDGDLVVVLSVIDNLVKGASGQAVQNMNILFGLDERAGLSHAGMMP' A
#
# COMPACT_ATOMS: atom_id res chain seq x y z
N MET A 1 -13.00 3.94 8.89
CA MET A 1 -14.08 4.60 8.13
C MET A 1 -14.67 5.68 9.01
N HIS A 2 -14.66 6.93 8.56
CA HIS A 2 -15.24 8.05 9.31
C HIS A 2 -16.52 8.46 8.59
N ARG A 3 -17.64 8.54 9.33
CA ARG A 3 -18.95 8.95 8.82
C ARG A 3 -19.32 10.30 9.44
N PRO A 4 -18.94 11.42 8.81
CA PRO A 4 -19.32 12.72 9.32
C PRO A 4 -20.80 12.99 8.97
N GLN A 5 -21.56 13.48 9.96
CA GLN A 5 -22.88 14.14 9.80
C GLN A 5 -24.14 13.28 9.56
N ASP A 6 -24.15 11.98 9.89
CA ASP A 6 -25.34 11.09 9.76
C ASP A 6 -25.98 10.99 8.35
N GLY A 7 -25.32 11.51 7.31
CA GLY A 7 -25.70 11.33 5.91
C GLY A 7 -25.20 10.01 5.31
N ASP A 8 -25.62 9.68 4.09
CA ASP A 8 -25.19 8.48 3.33
C ASP A 8 -23.77 8.59 2.75
N LEU A 9 -22.97 9.58 3.17
CA LEU A 9 -21.60 9.77 2.70
C LEU A 9 -20.60 8.95 3.52
N VAL A 10 -19.90 8.04 2.84
CA VAL A 10 -18.74 7.32 3.39
C VAL A 10 -17.46 7.92 2.83
N VAL A 11 -16.58 8.40 3.71
CA VAL A 11 -15.25 8.91 3.32
C VAL A 11 -14.20 7.84 3.63
N VAL A 12 -13.47 7.41 2.60
CA VAL A 12 -12.33 6.49 2.70
C VAL A 12 -11.05 7.27 2.40
N LEU A 13 -10.14 7.33 3.37
CA LEU A 13 -8.82 7.96 3.22
C LEU A 13 -7.76 6.85 3.15
N SER A 14 -6.91 6.91 2.13
CA SER A 14 -5.73 6.06 1.99
C SER A 14 -4.50 6.95 1.82
N VAL A 15 -3.44 6.66 2.56
CA VAL A 15 -2.15 7.35 2.47
C VAL A 15 -1.12 6.30 2.09
N ILE A 16 -0.61 6.39 0.87
CA ILE A 16 0.43 5.49 0.35
C ILE A 16 1.57 6.32 -0.24
N ASP A 17 2.79 5.81 -0.10
CA ASP A 17 3.94 6.28 -0.86
C ASP A 17 3.70 5.94 -2.34
N ASN A 18 3.62 6.95 -3.20
CA ASN A 18 3.32 6.78 -4.62
C ASN A 18 4.41 6.01 -5.39
N LEU A 19 5.66 6.03 -4.91
CA LEU A 19 6.79 5.40 -5.58
C LEU A 19 7.06 4.00 -5.00
N VAL A 20 6.96 3.81 -3.68
CA VAL A 20 7.20 2.52 -3.02
C VAL A 20 5.96 1.64 -3.00
N LYS A 21 4.77 2.16 -2.68
CA LYS A 21 3.51 1.37 -2.69
C LYS A 21 2.57 1.69 -3.86
N GLY A 22 2.74 2.82 -4.54
CA GLY A 22 1.86 3.25 -5.63
C GLY A 22 2.19 2.67 -7.01
N ALA A 23 3.43 2.21 -7.25
CA ALA A 23 3.81 1.61 -8.53
C ALA A 23 4.88 0.52 -8.41
N SER A 24 6.12 0.88 -8.05
CA SER A 24 7.26 -0.05 -8.15
C SER A 24 7.17 -1.21 -7.16
N GLY A 25 6.69 -0.99 -5.93
CA GLY A 25 6.55 -2.08 -4.97
C GLY A 25 5.49 -3.10 -5.37
N GLN A 26 4.36 -2.70 -5.95
CA GLN A 26 3.35 -3.64 -6.46
C GLN A 26 3.90 -4.45 -7.64
N ALA A 27 4.70 -3.83 -8.52
CA ALA A 27 5.34 -4.55 -9.62
C ALA A 27 6.33 -5.61 -9.12
N VAL A 28 7.14 -5.29 -8.12
CA VAL A 28 8.06 -6.25 -7.46
C VAL A 28 7.28 -7.34 -6.72
N GLN A 29 6.18 -6.99 -6.06
CA GLN A 29 5.32 -7.94 -5.37
C GLN A 29 4.73 -8.98 -6.34
N ASN A 30 4.22 -8.52 -7.48
CA ASN A 30 3.70 -9.38 -8.54
C ASN A 30 4.80 -10.23 -9.18
N MET A 31 6.01 -9.68 -9.36
CA MET A 31 7.18 -10.42 -9.83
C MET A 31 7.55 -11.52 -8.83
N ASN A 32 7.60 -11.23 -7.54
CA ASN A 32 7.91 -12.21 -6.51
C ASN A 32 6.92 -13.38 -6.54
N ILE A 33 5.61 -13.09 -6.67
CA ILE A 33 4.57 -14.11 -6.82
C ILE A 33 4.79 -14.95 -8.09
N LEU A 34 5.07 -14.31 -9.23
CA LEU A 34 5.29 -14.99 -10.51
C LEU A 34 6.46 -15.97 -10.47
N PHE A 35 7.51 -15.65 -9.70
CA PHE A 35 8.71 -16.47 -9.57
C PHE A 35 8.74 -17.36 -8.33
N GLY A 36 7.64 -17.41 -7.54
CA GLY A 36 7.56 -18.23 -6.33
C GLY A 36 8.47 -17.77 -5.19
N LEU A 37 8.85 -16.49 -5.19
CA LEU A 37 9.63 -15.86 -4.13
C LEU A 37 8.70 -15.39 -3.00
N ASP A 38 9.27 -15.10 -1.82
CA ASP A 38 8.52 -14.42 -0.75
C ASP A 38 8.00 -13.07 -1.28
N GLU A 39 6.69 -12.85 -1.17
CA GLU A 39 6.02 -11.65 -1.63
C GLU A 39 6.67 -10.35 -1.08
N ARG A 40 7.23 -10.41 0.12
CA ARG A 40 7.85 -9.28 0.84
C ARG A 40 9.33 -9.12 0.52
N ALA A 41 9.92 -10.02 -0.28
CA ALA A 41 11.32 -9.95 -0.66
C ALA A 41 11.63 -8.61 -1.37
N GLY A 42 12.62 -7.87 -0.85
CA GLY A 42 13.01 -6.56 -1.36
C GLY A 42 12.06 -5.40 -1.00
N LEU A 43 10.99 -5.63 -0.24
CA LEU A 43 9.96 -4.63 0.11
C LEU A 43 9.91 -4.31 1.61
N SER A 44 10.95 -4.63 2.37
CA SER A 44 11.01 -4.49 3.84
C SER A 44 11.38 -3.09 4.34
N HIS A 45 11.33 -2.05 3.50
CA HIS A 45 11.58 -0.67 3.94
C HIS A 45 10.45 -0.19 4.87
N ALA A 46 10.78 0.01 6.15
CA ALA A 46 9.91 0.69 7.10
C ALA A 46 9.93 2.20 6.80
N GLY A 47 8.76 2.85 6.83
CA GLY A 47 8.66 4.30 6.66
C GLY A 47 9.50 5.03 7.71
N MET A 48 10.25 6.05 7.28
CA MET A 48 11.06 6.85 8.19
C MET A 48 10.14 7.74 9.05
N MET A 49 10.27 7.67 10.37
CA MET A 49 9.64 8.61 11.31
C MET A 49 10.74 9.37 12.05
N PRO A 50 10.60 10.69 12.27
CA PRO A 50 11.51 11.45 13.12
C PRO A 50 11.41 11.03 14.59
#